data_AF-A0A6C0QYG4-F1
#
_entry.id   AF-A0A6C0QYG4-F1
#
_cell.length_a   1.000
_cell.length_b   1.000
_cell.length_c   1.000
_cell.angle_alpha   90.00
_cell.angle_beta   90.00
_cell.angle_gamma   90.00
#
_symmetry.space_group_name_H-M   'P 1'
#
loop_
_entity.id
_entity.type
_entity.pdbx_description
1 polymer ?
#
loop_
_entity_poly.entity_id
_entity_poly.type
_entity_poly.pdbx_seq_one_letter_code
_entity_poly.pdbx_strand_id
1 'polypeptide(L)' 'MRRTKYSNEFKVQVVKEALETRNKAAVARRYELTSNMLHR' A
#
# COMPACT_ATOMS: atom_id res chain seq x y z
N MET A 1 2.46 20.83 1.33
CA MET A 1 1.79 19.51 1.20
C MET A 1 2.00 18.74 2.50
N ARG A 2 0.94 18.44 3.28
CA ARG A 2 1.08 17.60 4.48
C ARG A 2 1.28 16.15 4.04
N ARG A 3 2.35 15.52 4.50
CA ARG A 3 2.67 14.14 4.16
C ARG A 3 1.79 13.22 5.02
N THR A 4 0.90 12.46 4.39
CA THR A 4 0.08 11.46 5.10
C THR A 4 1.01 10.41 5.72
N LYS A 5 0.98 10.30 7.05
CA LYS A 5 1.74 9.28 7.77
C LYS A 5 0.79 8.13 8.10
N TYR A 6 0.98 7.00 7.40
CA TYR A 6 0.30 5.76 7.75
C TYR A 6 0.98 5.07 8.92
N SER A 7 0.19 4.40 9.76
CA SER A 7 0.71 3.55 10.84
C SER A 7 1.53 2.38 10.27
N ASN A 8 2.39 1.80 11.08
CA ASN A 8 3.18 0.64 10.67
C ASN A 8 2.30 -0.59 10.42
N GLU A 9 1.27 -0.78 11.22
CA GLU A 9 0.30 -1.87 11.07
C GLU A 9 -0.39 -1.83 9.71
N PHE A 10 -0.84 -0.64 9.29
CA PHE A 10 -1.44 -0.45 7.99
C PHE A 10 -0.48 -0.81 6.86
N LYS A 11 0.78 -0.39 6.94
CA LYS A 11 1.79 -0.73 5.91
C LYS A 11 2.00 -2.24 5.82
N VAL A 12 2.08 -2.93 6.96
CA VAL A 12 2.25 -4.39 7.00
C VAL A 12 1.05 -5.09 6.37
N GLN A 13 -0.17 -4.65 6.70
CA GLN A 13 -1.40 -5.20 6.11
C GLN A 13 -1.40 -5.05 4.58
N VAL A 14 -1.13 -3.85 4.08
CA VAL A 14 -1.18 -3.57 2.64
C VAL A 14 -0.10 -4.34 1.88
N VAL A 15 1.11 -4.47 2.44
CA VAL A 15 2.18 -5.27 1.83
C VAL A 15 1.80 -6.75 1.79
N LYS A 16 1.23 -7.29 2.88
CA LYS A 16 0.79 -8.68 2.94
C LYS A 16 -0.27 -8.97 1.87
N GLU A 17 -1.29 -8.13 1.75
CA GLU A 17 -2.33 -8.27 0.73
C GLU A 17 -1.75 -8.18 -0.69
N ALA A 18 -0.80 -7.27 -0.93
CA ALA A 18 -0.14 -7.13 -2.21
C ALA A 18 0.70 -8.34 -2.61
N LEU A 19 1.30 -9.05 -1.63
CA LEU A 19 2.03 -10.29 -1.84
C LEU A 19 1.08 -11.47 -2.13
N GLU A 20 -0.03 -11.58 -1.39
CA GLU A 20 -1.04 -12.63 -1.57
C GLU A 20 -1.74 -12.53 -2.92
N THR A 21 -2.16 -11.32 -3.31
CA THR A 21 -2.85 -11.08 -4.59
C THR A 21 -1.92 -11.03 -5.80
N ARG A 22 -0.60 -10.91 -5.58
CA ARG A 22 0.42 -10.61 -6.59
C ARG A 22 0.07 -9.43 -7.50
N ASN A 23 -0.82 -8.53 -7.04
CA ASN A 23 -1.31 -7.39 -7.82
C ASN A 23 -1.24 -6.10 -7.00
N LYS A 24 -0.03 -5.54 -6.91
CA LYS A 24 0.26 -4.31 -6.17
C LYS A 24 -0.57 -3.12 -6.65
N ALA A 25 -0.83 -3.00 -7.95
CA ALA A 25 -1.56 -1.88 -8.52
C ALA A 25 -3.05 -1.90 -8.13
N ALA A 26 -3.66 -3.09 -8.07
CA ALA A 26 -5.04 -3.23 -7.61
C ALA A 26 -5.17 -2.90 -6.12
N VAL A 27 -4.24 -3.39 -5.30
CA VAL A 27 -4.22 -3.11 -3.86
C VAL A 27 -4.00 -1.62 -3.58
N ALA A 28 -3.07 -0.97 -4.28
CA ALA A 28 -2.84 0.48 -4.14
C ALA A 28 -4.12 1.29 -4.40
N ARG A 29 -4.90 0.94 -5.44
CA ARG A 29 -6.15 1.62 -5.78
C ARG A 29 -7.23 1.48 -4.70
N ARG A 30 -7.32 0.33 -4.01
CA ARG A 30 -8.30 0.11 -2.93
C ARG A 30 -8.10 1.04 -1.74
N TYR A 31 -6.86 1.39 -1.46
CA TYR A 31 -6.47 2.21 -0.32
C TYR A 31 -6.10 3.64 -0.71
N GLU A 32 -6.40 4.05 -1.94
CA GLU A 32 -6.04 5.38 -2.50
C GLU A 32 -4.54 5.70 -2.36
N LEU A 33 -3.70 4.66 -2.42
CA LEU A 33 -2.25 4.75 -2.35
C LEU A 33 -1.66 4.91 -3.75
N THR A 34 -0.54 5.62 -3.81
CA THR A 34 0.29 5.64 -5.01
C THR A 34 1.00 4.30 -5.15
N SER A 35 0.94 3.66 -6.31
CA SER A 35 1.58 2.35 -6.57
C SER A 35 3.06 2.34 -6.16
N ASN A 36 3.79 3.43 -6.41
CA ASN A 36 5.19 3.61 -6.01
C ASN A 36 5.46 3.34 -4.52
N MET A 37 4.47 3.53 -3.63
CA MET A 37 4.62 3.23 -2.20
C MET A 37 4.71 1.74 -1.89
N LEU A 38 4.22 0.87 -2.79
CA LEU A 38 4.26 -0.60 -2.63
C LEU A 38 5.41 -1.27 -3.39
N HIS A 39 6.17 -0.49 -4.16
CA HIS A 39 7.37 -0.95 -4.87
C HIS A 39 8.66 -0.73 -4.08
N ARG A 40 8.58 -0.09 -2.91
CA ARG A 40 9.71 0.34 -2.09
C ARG A 40 9.81 -0.46 -0.80
#